data_AF-A0A950YK90-F1
#
_entry.id   AF-A0A950YK90-F1
#
_cell.length_a   1.000
_cell.length_b   1.000
_cell.length_c   1.000
_cell.angle_alpha   90.00
_cell.angle_beta   90.00
_cell.angle_gamma   90.00
#
_symmetry.space_group_name_H-M   'P 1'
#
loop_
_entity.id
_entity.type
_entity.pdbx_description
1 polymer ?
#
loop_
_entity_poly.entity_id
_entity_poly.type
_entity_poly.pdbx_seq_one_letter_code
_entity_poly.pdbx_strand_id
1 'polypeptide(L)'
;MPSTDICHTPISATPRAIAMVQRLVREHGPVAIYQSGGCCDGSLPLCLLADELGQGPNDVLLGHVAGVPFYIDAEQYQRWGCPHFLLDAASGAPEGFSLGEGDAHFVTISLSGEACKPGPPKCG
;
A
#
# COMPACT_ATOMS: atom_id res chain seq x y z
N MET A 1 -6.48 13.02 -26.81
CA MET A 1 -6.62 12.64 -25.39
C MET A 1 -5.26 12.09 -24.98
N PRO A 2 -4.60 12.59 -23.91
CA PRO A 2 -3.32 12.01 -23.56
C PRO A 2 -3.60 10.60 -23.04
N SER A 3 -3.12 9.60 -23.78
CA SER A 3 -2.97 8.25 -23.24
C SER A 3 -2.02 8.37 -22.07
N THR A 4 -2.55 8.21 -20.86
CA THR A 4 -1.74 8.05 -19.68
C THR A 4 -1.10 6.68 -19.81
N ASP A 5 0.10 6.62 -20.36
CA ASP A 5 1.03 5.53 -20.10
C ASP A 5 1.33 5.57 -18.58
N ILE A 6 0.42 4.97 -17.81
CA ILE A 6 0.60 4.71 -16.39
C ILE A 6 1.71 3.66 -16.35
N CYS A 7 2.94 4.09 -16.07
CA CYS A 7 3.97 3.20 -15.56
C CYS A 7 3.34 2.49 -14.36
N HIS A 8 2.93 1.22 -14.55
CA HIS A 8 1.98 0.54 -13.67
C HIS A 8 2.69 0.20 -12.36
N THR A 9 2.75 1.16 -11.43
CA THR A 9 3.18 0.89 -10.07
C THR A 9 2.16 -0.05 -9.43
N PRO A 10 2.58 -1.12 -8.74
CA PRO A 10 1.67 -2.08 -8.12
C PRO A 10 0.83 -1.50 -6.97
N ILE A 11 0.98 -0.21 -6.68
CA ILE A 11 0.15 0.56 -5.76
C ILE A 11 -0.32 1.86 -6.42
N SER A 12 -1.62 2.14 -6.25
CA SER A 12 -2.27 3.42 -6.52
C SER A 12 -3.02 3.87 -5.27
N ALA A 13 -3.47 5.13 -5.20
CA ALA A 13 -4.21 5.63 -4.05
C ALA A 13 -5.35 6.58 -4.45
N THR A 14 -6.43 6.57 -3.68
CA THR A 14 -7.51 7.56 -3.82
C THR A 14 -7.06 8.93 -3.30
N PRO A 15 -7.70 10.03 -3.74
CA PRO A 15 -7.45 11.36 -3.17
C PRO A 15 -7.63 11.42 -1.65
N ARG A 16 -8.58 10.63 -1.11
CA ARG A 16 -8.84 10.55 0.32
C ARG A 16 -7.66 9.91 1.06
N ALA A 17 -7.16 8.78 0.58
CA ALA A 17 -5.97 8.15 1.14
C ALA A 17 -4.75 9.07 1.07
N ILE A 18 -4.53 9.75 -0.07
CA ILE A 18 -3.42 10.70 -0.23
C ILE A 18 -3.49 11.82 0.83
N ALA A 19 -4.68 12.39 1.04
CA ALA A 19 -4.87 13.46 2.04
C ALA A 19 -4.56 12.97 3.46
N MET A 20 -5.03 11.77 3.81
CA MET A 20 -4.78 11.15 5.10
C MET A 20 -3.29 10.85 5.31
N VAL A 21 -2.60 10.28 4.31
CA VAL A 21 -1.14 10.05 4.36
C VAL A 21 -0.39 11.35 4.60
N GLN A 22 -0.69 12.40 3.83
CA GLN A 22 -0.03 13.69 4.00
C GLN A 22 -0.29 14.30 5.38
N ARG A 23 -1.48 14.09 5.95
CA ARG A 23 -1.81 14.55 7.29
C ARG A 23 -1.00 13.80 8.35
N LEU A 24 -0.98 12.48 8.29
CA LEU A 24 -0.19 11.64 9.20
C LEU A 24 1.31 11.99 9.13
N VAL A 25 1.85 12.23 7.93
CA VAL A 25 3.24 12.67 7.78
C VAL A 25 3.50 14.01 8.46
N ARG A 26 2.57 14.97 8.36
CA ARG A 26 2.72 16.28 9.02
C ARG A 26 2.62 16.18 10.54
N GLU A 27 1.77 15.28 11.05
CA GLU A 27 1.50 15.15 12.49
C GLU A 27 2.56 14.30 13.21
N HIS A 28 3.04 13.23 12.56
CA HIS A 28 3.89 12.23 13.18
C HIS A 28 5.32 12.19 12.61
N GLY A 29 5.58 12.84 11.47
CA GLY A 29 6.85 12.75 10.76
C GLY A 29 6.88 11.61 9.75
N PRO A 30 8.06 11.05 9.42
CA PRO A 30 8.17 9.97 8.45
C PRO A 30 7.34 8.74 8.86
N VAL A 31 6.45 8.29 7.99
CA VAL A 31 5.66 7.07 8.15
C VAL A 31 5.93 6.11 7.00
N ALA A 32 5.52 4.86 7.17
CA ALA A 32 5.51 3.85 6.13
C ALA A 32 4.19 3.06 6.18
N ILE A 33 3.79 2.49 5.04
CA ILE A 33 2.59 1.67 4.96
C ILE A 33 3.00 0.23 4.66
N TYR A 34 2.40 -0.72 5.35
CA TYR A 34 2.67 -2.14 5.20
C TYR A 34 1.39 -2.90 4.90
N GLN A 35 1.38 -3.59 3.77
CA GLN A 35 0.31 -4.50 3.42
C GLN A 35 0.36 -5.72 4.34
N SER A 36 -0.61 -5.81 5.24
CA SER A 36 -0.79 -7.01 6.05
C SER A 36 -1.59 -8.08 5.28
N GLY A 37 -1.34 -9.35 5.60
CA GLY A 37 -2.13 -10.47 5.11
C GLY A 37 -3.34 -10.69 6.00
N GLY A 38 -4.52 -10.19 5.60
CA GLY A 38 -5.78 -10.28 6.33
C GLY A 38 -6.80 -11.24 5.68
N CYS A 39 -7.78 -11.70 6.47
CA CYS A 39 -8.59 -12.90 6.19
C CYS A 39 -9.76 -12.73 5.19
N CYS A 40 -10.35 -11.55 4.96
CA CYS A 40 -11.53 -11.44 4.08
C CYS A 40 -11.62 -10.09 3.34
N ASP A 41 -11.78 -10.14 2.01
CA ASP A 41 -12.31 -9.12 1.06
C ASP A 41 -11.78 -7.67 1.05
N GLY A 42 -10.87 -7.30 1.95
CA GLY A 42 -10.18 -6.02 1.95
C GLY A 42 -9.08 -6.09 2.99
N SER A 43 -7.82 -6.16 2.57
CA SER A 43 -6.73 -6.22 3.52
C SER A 43 -6.54 -4.86 4.19
N LEU A 44 -6.33 -4.86 5.50
CA LEU A 44 -6.09 -3.67 6.32
C LEU A 44 -4.59 -3.37 6.31
N PRO A 45 -4.11 -2.47 5.45
CA PRO A 45 -2.72 -2.05 5.53
C PRO A 45 -2.49 -1.33 6.86
N LEU A 46 -1.30 -1.54 7.42
CA LEU A 46 -0.86 -0.86 8.62
C LEU A 46 -0.11 0.41 8.22
N CYS A 47 -0.44 1.54 8.83
CA CYS A 47 0.39 2.75 8.76
C CYS A 47 1.19 2.85 10.06
N LEU A 48 2.51 2.88 9.96
CA LEU A 48 3.43 2.87 11.10
C LEU A 48 4.43 4.02 10.96
N LEU A 49 5.04 4.44 12.06
CA LEU A 49 6.22 5.31 11.95
C LEU A 49 7.31 4.59 11.16
N ALA A 50 8.10 5.34 10.38
CA ALA A 50 9.08 4.73 9.47
C ALA A 50 10.18 3.95 10.20
N ASP A 51 10.47 4.31 11.46
CA ASP A 51 11.41 3.63 12.36
C ASP A 51 10.79 2.45 13.11
N GLU A 52 9.47 2.45 13.31
CA GLU A 52 8.71 1.33 13.87
C GLU A 52 8.42 0.24 12.84
N LEU A 53 8.41 0.60 11.55
CA LEU A 53 8.37 -0.38 10.49
C LEU A 53 9.72 -1.12 10.47
N GLY A 54 9.77 -2.25 11.17
CA GLY A 54 10.89 -3.19 11.13
C GLY A 54 10.97 -3.85 9.76
N GLN A 55 11.51 -3.12 8.77
CA GLN A 55 11.73 -3.62 7.41
C GLN A 55 12.58 -4.89 7.49
N GLY A 56 11.93 -6.03 7.27
CA GLY A 56 12.58 -7.32 7.19
C GLY A 56 13.35 -7.44 5.88
N PRO A 57 14.37 -8.32 5.80
CA PRO A 57 15.13 -8.55 4.58
C PRO A 57 14.27 -9.08 3.40
N ASN A 58 13.03 -9.48 3.68
CA ASN A 58 12.10 -10.08 2.72
C ASN A 58 10.94 -9.13 2.34
N ASP A 59 10.95 -7.87 2.79
CA ASP A 59 9.87 -6.95 2.40
C ASP A 59 10.08 -6.42 0.98
N VAL A 60 9.01 -6.39 0.20
CA VAL A 60 8.98 -5.89 -1.18
C VAL A 60 8.35 -4.50 -1.18
N LEU A 61 9.09 -3.51 -1.70
CA LEU A 61 8.57 -2.17 -1.94
C LEU A 61 7.66 -2.18 -3.19
N LEU A 62 6.36 -1.97 -2.99
CA LEU A 62 5.39 -1.85 -4.09
C LEU A 62 5.42 -0.47 -4.74
N GLY A 63 5.76 0.57 -3.99
CA GLY A 63 5.85 1.91 -4.51
C GLY A 63 5.71 2.95 -3.43
N HIS A 64 5.34 4.16 -3.83
CA HIS A 64 5.18 5.29 -2.94
C HIS A 64 3.80 5.93 -3.11
N VAL A 65 3.12 6.22 -2.00
CA VAL A 65 1.89 7.00 -1.97
C VAL A 65 2.18 8.33 -1.30
N ALA A 66 2.02 9.44 -2.03
CA ALA A 66 2.34 10.77 -1.51
C ALA A 66 3.77 10.91 -0.92
N GLY A 67 4.73 10.15 -1.46
CA GLY A 67 6.11 10.11 -0.98
C GLY A 67 6.38 9.12 0.16
N VAL A 68 5.34 8.47 0.70
CA VAL A 68 5.45 7.45 1.75
C VAL A 68 5.60 6.06 1.13
N PRO A 69 6.58 5.25 1.55
CA PRO A 69 6.80 3.91 0.99
C PRO A 69 5.70 2.93 1.42
N PHE A 70 5.32 2.06 0.49
CA PHE A 70 4.32 1.01 0.69
C PHE A 70 4.95 -0.37 0.45
N TYR A 71 4.95 -1.21 1.48
CA TYR A 71 5.60 -2.52 1.50
C TYR A 71 4.61 -3.67 1.59
N ILE A 72 5.08 -4.88 1.26
CA ILE A 72 4.39 -6.15 1.48
C ILE A 72 5.45 -7.23 1.75
N ASP A 73 5.13 -8.26 2.51
CA ASP A 73 6.00 -9.43 2.65
C ASP A 73 6.22 -10.16 1.30
N ALA A 74 7.45 -10.62 1.01
CA ALA A 74 7.76 -11.31 -0.24
C ALA A 74 6.98 -12.61 -0.45
N GLU A 75 6.70 -13.39 0.60
CA GLU A 75 5.90 -14.61 0.48
C GLU A 75 4.47 -14.25 0.07
N GLN A 76 3.89 -13.20 0.66
CA GLN A 76 2.58 -12.69 0.27
C GLN A 76 2.56 -12.14 -1.16
N TYR A 77 3.59 -11.37 -1.55
CA TYR A 77 3.74 -10.86 -2.90
C TYR A 77 3.78 -11.98 -3.95
N GLN A 78 4.56 -13.02 -3.68
CA GLN A 78 4.66 -14.21 -4.54
C GLN A 78 3.34 -14.99 -4.56
N ARG A 79 2.72 -15.22 -3.39
CA ARG A 79 1.45 -15.94 -3.27
C ARG A 79 0.32 -15.26 -4.03
N TRP A 80 0.31 -13.93 -4.08
CA TRP A 80 -0.70 -13.15 -4.79
C TRP A 80 -0.35 -12.82 -6.24
N GLY A 81 0.83 -13.21 -6.73
CA GLY A 81 1.18 -13.15 -8.15
C GLY A 81 1.38 -11.73 -8.69
N CYS A 82 2.19 -10.92 -7.99
CA CYS A 82 2.41 -9.49 -8.27
C CYS A 82 1.11 -8.67 -8.20
N PRO A 83 0.52 -8.53 -7.01
CA PRO A 83 -0.76 -7.84 -6.83
C PRO A 83 -0.68 -6.35 -7.19
N HIS A 84 -1.79 -5.82 -7.68
CA HIS A 84 -2.04 -4.38 -7.82
C HIS A 84 -3.05 -3.94 -6.76
N PHE A 85 -2.69 -2.94 -5.96
CA PHE A 85 -3.55 -2.41 -4.91
C PHE A 85 -3.98 -0.97 -5.19
N LEU A 86 -5.21 -0.67 -4.81
CA LEU A 86 -5.67 0.68 -4.58
C LEU A 86 -5.76 0.92 -3.06
N LEU A 87 -4.96 1.84 -2.55
CA LEU A 87 -5.07 2.35 -1.18
C LEU A 87 -6.22 3.35 -1.11
N ASP A 88 -7.15 3.12 -0.19
CA ASP A 88 -8.22 4.04 0.16
C ASP A 88 -8.28 4.24 1.67
N ALA A 89 -9.14 5.14 2.13
CA ALA A 89 -9.46 5.32 3.54
C ALA A 89 -10.96 5.09 3.77
N ALA A 90 -11.28 4.30 4.78
CA ALA A 90 -12.65 4.01 5.20
C ALA A 90 -12.92 4.63 6.58
N SER A 91 -14.21 4.74 6.93
CA SER A 91 -14.60 5.15 8.28
C SER A 91 -14.52 3.95 9.23
N GLY A 92 -14.17 4.22 10.48
CA GLY A 92 -13.93 3.26 11.55
C GLY A 92 -12.53 3.44 12.16
N ALA A 93 -12.43 3.19 13.46
CA ALA A 93 -11.19 3.32 14.21
C ALA A 93 -10.08 2.47 13.61
N PRO A 94 -8.83 2.97 13.57
CA PRO A 94 -7.70 2.16 13.14
C PRO A 94 -7.52 0.95 14.07
N GLU A 95 -7.22 -0.20 13.47
CA GLU A 95 -7.03 -1.43 14.23
C GLU A 95 -5.62 -1.51 14.83
N GLY A 96 -5.55 -2.00 16.07
CA GLY A 96 -4.30 -2.29 16.76
C GLY A 96 -3.39 -1.08 16.90
N PHE A 97 -2.23 -1.14 16.24
CA PHE A 97 -1.17 -0.13 16.30
C PHE A 97 -1.09 0.72 15.03
N SER A 98 -2.04 0.57 14.10
CA SER A 98 -2.05 1.35 12.87
C SER A 98 -2.37 2.82 13.16
N LEU A 99 -1.63 3.74 12.56
CA LEU A 99 -1.95 5.16 12.57
C LEU A 99 -3.20 5.41 11.73
N GLY A 100 -4.11 6.23 12.25
CA GLY A 100 -5.35 6.63 11.59
C GLY A 100 -5.66 8.10 11.85
N GLU A 101 -6.69 8.60 11.18
CA GLU A 101 -7.15 9.98 11.33
C GLU A 101 -8.52 10.00 12.02
N GLY A 102 -8.54 10.21 13.34
CA GLY A 102 -9.79 10.15 14.09
C GLY A 102 -10.45 8.77 13.97
N ASP A 103 -11.64 8.72 13.38
CA ASP A 103 -12.39 7.48 13.12
C ASP A 103 -12.23 7.03 11.65
N ALA A 104 -11.00 7.08 11.14
CA ALA A 104 -10.67 6.63 9.79
C ALA A 104 -9.40 5.77 9.78
N HIS A 105 -9.42 4.74 8.94
CA HIS A 105 -8.32 3.79 8.74
C HIS A 105 -8.08 3.56 7.24
N PHE A 106 -6.88 3.09 6.91
CA PHE A 106 -6.55 2.70 5.55
C PHE A 106 -7.13 1.33 5.21
N VAL A 107 -7.57 1.18 3.97
CA VAL A 107 -8.00 -0.09 3.39
C VAL A 107 -7.31 -0.29 2.04
N THR A 108 -7.07 -1.54 1.67
CA THR A 108 -6.58 -1.87 0.32
C THR A 108 -7.61 -2.66 -0.45
N ILE A 109 -7.82 -2.25 -1.69
CA ILE A 109 -8.67 -2.94 -2.65
C ILE A 109 -7.76 -3.62 -3.67
N SER A 110 -7.85 -4.95 -3.75
CA SER A 110 -7.16 -5.73 -4.78
C SER A 110 -7.78 -5.45 -6.14
N LEU A 111 -7.03 -4.79 -7.02
CA LEU A 111 -7.42 -4.59 -8.40
C LEU A 111 -7.14 -5.89 -9.16
N SER A 112 -8.11 -6.81 -9.10
CA SER A 112 -8.03 -8.11 -9.75
C SER A 112 -8.19 -7.93 -11.27
N GLY A 113 -7.07 -7.76 -11.96
CA GLY A 113 -7.02 -7.72 -13.43
C GLY A 113 -5.65 -8.18 -13.87
N GLU A 114 -5.57 -9.44 -14.29
CA GLU A 114 -4.37 -10.17 -14.71
C GLU A 114 -3.38 -10.51 -13.58
N ALA A 115 -3.38 -11.78 -13.17
CA ALA A 115 -2.21 -12.39 -12.56
C ALA A 115 -0.99 -12.05 -13.44
N CYS A 116 0.03 -11.44 -12.86
CA CYS A 116 1.28 -11.23 -13.58
C CYS A 116 1.84 -12.62 -13.90
N LYS A 117 1.71 -13.06 -15.15
CA LYS A 117 2.55 -14.16 -15.64
C LYS A 117 3.99 -13.64 -15.51
N PRO A 118 4.91 -14.38 -14.88
CA PRO A 118 6.32 -13.99 -14.87
C PRO A 118 6.81 -13.98 -16.34
N GLY A 119 6.75 -12.80 -16.95
CA GLY A 119 7.34 -12.52 -18.24
C GLY A 119 8.83 -12.28 -18.04
N PRO A 120 9.70 -12.76 -18.94
CA PRO A 120 11.12 -12.50 -18.81
C PRO A 120 11.38 -10.99 -18.81
N PRO A 121 12.41 -10.52 -18.09
CA PRO A 121 12.75 -9.11 -18.05
C PRO A 121 13.04 -8.63 -19.48
N LYS A 122 12.20 -7.71 -19.98
CA LYS A 122 12.50 -6.97 -21.21
C LYS A 122 13.13 -5.65 -20.81
N CYS A 123 14.44 -5.67 -20.62
CA CYS A 123 15.26 -4.48 -20.82
C CYS A 123 15.48 -4.35 -22.34
N GLY A 124 15.00 -3.25 -22.92
CA GLY A 124 15.28 -2.82 -24.29
C GLY A 124 15.49 -1.31 -24.27
#